data_AF-A0A5E4YZR1-F1
#
_entry.id   AF-A0A5E4YZR1-F1
#
_cell.length_a   1.000
_cell.length_b   1.000
_cell.length_c   1.000
_cell.angle_alpha   90.00
_cell.angle_beta   90.00
_cell.angle_gamma   90.00
#
_symmetry.space_group_name_H-M   'P 1'
#
loop_
_entity.id
_entity.type
_entity.pdbx_description
1 polymer ?
#
loop_
_entity_poly.entity_id
_entity_poly.type
_entity_poly.pdbx_seq_one_letter_code
_entity_poly.pdbx_strand_id
1 'polypeptide(L)'
;MIDLGLSKLMLIGVVALVVVGPERLPKVARTAGALFGRAQRYINDVKAEVSREMELDELRNMRTEFENAARNAESTIQKNLHEQEASLNEAWTGVTSDSPSTDTSSTYDGGYTGEPVITSSIGAQAAKRRNWRVRRGATPVWFRQASGTRTRVQSGAARVARHTPPNLRRPIKFF
;
A
#
# COMPACT_ATOMS: atom_id res chain seq x y z
N MET A 1 20.86 14.41 3.10
CA MET A 1 20.30 13.25 3.85
C MET A 1 19.03 13.73 4.49
N ILE A 2 17.87 13.28 4.02
CA ILE A 2 16.62 13.60 4.68
C ILE A 2 16.51 12.63 5.86
N ASP A 3 16.99 13.02 7.03
CA ASP A 3 16.82 12.25 8.26
C ASP A 3 15.36 12.29 8.71
N LEU A 4 14.44 11.73 7.93
CA LEU A 4 13.05 11.49 8.29
C LEU A 4 12.96 10.14 9.02
N GLY A 5 13.52 10.10 10.22
CA GLY A 5 13.28 8.99 11.14
C GLY A 5 11.84 9.04 11.68
N LEU A 6 11.31 7.88 12.07
CA LEU A 6 10.01 7.77 12.75
C LEU A 6 9.89 8.73 13.94
N SER A 7 10.98 8.93 14.68
CA SER A 7 11.06 9.86 15.82
C SER A 7 10.73 11.31 15.46
N LYS A 8 11.24 11.81 14.32
CA LYS A 8 11.00 13.18 13.88
C LYS A 8 9.58 13.37 13.34
N LEU A 9 9.02 12.36 12.66
CA LEU A 9 7.61 12.39 12.27
C LEU A 9 6.69 12.41 13.49
N MET A 10 7.00 11.64 14.53
CA MET A 10 6.24 11.65 15.77
C MET A 10 6.28 13.03 16.45
N LEU A 11 7.46 13.65 16.54
CA LEU A 11 7.62 15.00 17.12
C LEU A 11 6.78 16.04 16.37
N ILE A 12 6.84 16.05 15.03
CA ILE A 12 6.04 16.95 14.20
C ILE A 12 4.54 16.68 14.39
N GLY A 13 4.15 15.40 14.49
CA GLY A 13 2.76 15.02 14.79
C GLY A 13 2.27 15.58 16.12
N VAL A 14 3.08 15.51 17.17
CA VAL A 14 2.75 16.08 18.49
C VAL A 14 2.62 17.61 18.41
N VAL A 15 3.58 18.30 17.78
CA VAL A 15 3.53 19.76 17.60
C VAL A 15 2.29 20.16 16.80
N ALA A 16 1.98 19.45 15.73
CA ALA A 16 0.79 19.69 14.92
C ALA A 16 -0.51 19.48 15.74
N LEU A 17 -0.57 18.48 16.61
CA LEU A 17 -1.72 18.27 17.50
C LEU A 17 -1.92 19.42 18.48
N VAL A 18 -0.84 19.99 19.03
CA VAL A 18 -0.93 21.12 19.97
C VAL A 18 -1.34 22.40 19.26
N VAL A 19 -0.73 22.71 18.11
CA VAL A 19 -0.94 23.98 17.40
C VAL A 19 -2.27 24.01 16.65
N VAL A 20 -2.58 22.93 15.92
CA VAL A 20 -3.79 22.85 15.08
C VAL A 20 -4.98 22.34 15.88
N GLY A 21 -4.73 21.50 16.89
CA GLY A 21 -5.75 20.79 17.66
C GLY A 21 -6.11 19.43 17.05
N PRO A 22 -6.37 18.40 17.90
CA PRO A 22 -6.67 17.03 17.45
C PRO A 22 -7.92 16.94 16.56
N GLU A 23 -8.89 17.84 16.74
CA GLU A 23 -10.14 17.84 15.97
C GLU A 23 -9.96 18.36 14.54
N ARG A 24 -8.98 19.25 14.32
CA ARG A 24 -8.78 19.97 13.06
C ARG A 24 -7.70 19.35 12.18
N LEU A 25 -6.70 18.70 12.78
CA LEU A 25 -5.65 17.96 12.08
C LEU A 25 -6.18 16.96 11.04
N PRO A 26 -7.18 16.10 11.31
CA PRO A 26 -7.69 15.15 10.31
C PRO A 26 -8.33 15.86 9.11
N LYS A 27 -8.93 17.03 9.31
CA LYS A 27 -9.51 17.83 8.22
C LYS A 27 -8.42 18.44 7.32
N VAL A 28 -7.34 18.94 7.92
CA VAL A 28 -6.17 19.46 7.19
C VAL A 28 -5.45 18.35 6.45
N ALA A 29 -5.18 17.21 7.10
CA ALA A 29 -4.52 16.07 6.48
C ALA A 29 -5.30 15.52 5.27
N ARG A 30 -6.64 15.45 5.36
CA ARG A 30 -7.49 15.07 4.22
C ARG A 30 -7.38 16.05 3.06
N THR A 31 -7.33 17.34 3.35
CA THR A 31 -7.26 18.40 2.33
C THR A 31 -5.88 18.42 1.68
N ALA A 32 -4.82 18.42 2.48
CA ALA A 32 -3.44 18.35 2.02
C ALA A 32 -3.19 17.07 1.22
N GLY A 33 -3.68 15.92 1.69
CA GLY A 33 -3.59 14.65 0.99
C GLY A 33 -4.34 14.65 -0.35
N ALA A 34 -5.52 15.26 -0.41
CA ALA A 34 -6.27 15.38 -1.67
C ALA A 34 -5.54 16.27 -2.70
N LEU A 35 -4.91 17.37 -2.24
CA LEU A 35 -4.10 18.24 -3.10
C LEU A 35 -2.81 17.54 -3.55
N PHE A 36 -2.10 16.88 -2.63
CA PHE A 36 -0.90 16.12 -2.94
C PHE A 36 -1.20 14.98 -3.93
N GLY A 37 -2.29 14.25 -3.74
CA GLY A 37 -2.72 13.19 -4.66
C GLY A 37 -3.05 13.72 -6.06
N ARG A 38 -3.64 14.92 -6.16
CA ARG A 38 -3.87 15.59 -7.46
C ARG A 38 -2.57 16.03 -8.11
N ALA A 39 -1.64 16.61 -7.35
CA ALA A 39 -0.34 17.04 -7.84
C ALA A 39 0.48 15.84 -8.34
N GLN A 40 0.53 14.75 -7.59
CA GLN A 40 1.20 13.51 -8.00
C GLN A 40 0.61 12.96 -9.30
N ARG A 41 -0.71 13.05 -9.48
CA ARG A 41 -1.37 12.63 -10.72
C ARG A 41 -0.99 13.52 -11.90
N TYR A 42 -0.96 14.83 -11.70
CA TYR A 42 -0.51 15.78 -12.72
C TYR A 42 0.94 15.56 -13.12
N ILE A 43 1.83 15.31 -12.15
CA ILE A 43 3.23 14.98 -12.42
C ILE A 43 3.34 13.68 -13.22
N ASN A 44 2.52 12.67 -12.92
CA ASN A 44 2.51 11.42 -13.67
C ASN A 44 2.00 11.62 -15.10
N ASP A 45 0.97 12.44 -15.31
CA ASP A 45 0.43 12.75 -16.63
C ASP A 45 1.44 13.54 -17.46
N VAL A 46 2.12 14.54 -16.87
CA VAL A 46 3.21 15.28 -17.51
C VAL A 46 4.40 14.38 -17.78
N LYS A 47 4.79 13.51 -16.84
CA LYS A 47 5.84 12.52 -17.06
C LYS A 47 5.48 11.57 -18.20
N ALA A 48 4.21 11.19 -18.34
CA ALA A 48 3.75 10.34 -19.44
C ALA A 48 3.78 11.05 -20.79
N GLU A 49 3.40 12.32 -20.86
CA GLU A 49 3.49 13.13 -22.08
C GLU A 49 4.95 13.40 -22.46
N VAL A 50 5.78 13.83 -21.50
CA VAL A 50 7.19 14.14 -21.72
C VAL A 50 8.01 12.88 -22.00
N SER A 51 7.74 11.75 -21.32
CA SER A 51 8.38 10.46 -21.62
C SER A 51 8.03 9.93 -23.01
N ARG A 52 6.89 10.35 -23.57
CA ARG A 52 6.45 9.96 -24.92
C ARG A 52 7.08 10.84 -26.00
N GLU A 53 7.52 12.05 -25.64
CA GLU A 53 8.28 12.95 -26.51
C GLU A 53 9.81 12.80 -26.37
N MET A 54 10.32 12.36 -25.21
CA MET A 54 11.76 12.22 -24.87
C MET A 54 12.24 10.76 -24.73
N GLU A 55 11.70 9.82 -25.50
CA GLU A 55 11.97 8.37 -25.34
C GLU A 55 13.44 7.93 -25.62
N LEU A 56 14.37 8.82 -25.99
CA LEU A 56 15.77 8.44 -26.26
C LEU A 56 16.82 8.94 -25.26
N ASP A 57 16.56 10.00 -24.48
CA ASP A 57 17.56 10.54 -23.55
C ASP A 57 17.37 10.08 -22.10
N GLU A 58 16.14 9.81 -21.66
CA GLU A 58 15.90 9.48 -20.25
C GLU A 58 16.07 7.99 -19.92
N LEU A 59 15.87 7.09 -20.89
CA LEU A 59 16.30 5.69 -20.77
C LEU A 59 17.82 5.59 -20.60
N ARG A 60 18.58 6.49 -21.23
CA ARG A 60 20.04 6.60 -21.06
C ARG A 60 20.40 7.14 -19.68
N ASN A 61 19.75 8.22 -19.24
CA ASN A 61 20.00 8.78 -17.90
C ASN A 61 19.60 7.80 -16.78
N MET A 62 18.45 7.13 -16.87
CA MET A 62 18.06 6.09 -15.90
C MET A 62 18.99 4.89 -15.94
N ARG A 63 19.48 4.47 -17.12
CA ARG A 63 20.51 3.41 -17.22
C ARG A 63 21.80 3.85 -16.54
N THR A 64 22.28 5.07 -16.78
CA THR A 64 23.51 5.58 -16.15
C THR A 64 23.38 5.77 -14.66
N GLU A 65 22.22 6.24 -14.19
CA GLU A 65 21.95 6.44 -12.76
C GLU A 65 21.80 5.10 -12.04
N PHE A 66 21.12 4.13 -12.66
CA PHE A 66 21.01 2.76 -12.14
C PHE A 66 22.35 2.03 -12.14
N GLU A 67 23.17 2.20 -13.19
CA GLU A 67 24.50 1.60 -13.26
C GLU A 67 25.46 2.23 -12.24
N ASN A 68 25.42 3.54 -12.05
CA ASN A 68 26.19 4.22 -11.00
C ASN A 68 25.73 3.80 -9.60
N ALA A 69 24.42 3.69 -9.36
CA ALA A 69 23.87 3.20 -8.09
C ALA A 69 24.25 1.75 -7.82
N ALA A 70 24.22 0.89 -8.83
CA ALA A 70 24.62 -0.51 -8.73
C ALA A 70 26.12 -0.66 -8.44
N ARG A 71 26.99 0.08 -9.15
CA ARG A 71 28.45 0.09 -8.88
C ARG A 71 28.77 0.58 -7.47
N ASN A 72 28.07 1.61 -7.00
CA ASN A 72 28.24 2.11 -5.65
C ASN A 72 27.80 1.06 -4.61
N ALA A 73 26.63 0.44 -4.81
CA ALA A 73 26.14 -0.62 -3.94
C ALA A 73 27.10 -1.82 -3.90
N GLU A 74 27.63 -2.24 -5.05
CA GLU A 74 28.64 -3.31 -5.12
C GLU A 74 29.92 -2.93 -4.37
N SER A 75 30.42 -1.70 -4.54
CA SER A 75 31.60 -1.22 -3.81
C SER A 75 31.37 -1.16 -2.30
N THR A 76 30.16 -0.80 -1.86
CA THR A 76 29.78 -0.76 -0.46
C THR A 76 29.64 -2.17 0.09
N ILE A 77 29.02 -3.10 -0.64
CA ILE A 77 28.88 -4.50 -0.25
C ILE A 77 30.27 -5.15 -0.13
N GLN A 78 31.16 -4.98 -1.11
CA GLN A 78 32.52 -5.54 -1.05
C GLN A 78 33.32 -5.00 0.15
N LYS A 79 33.24 -3.70 0.45
CA LYS A 79 33.88 -3.11 1.64
C LYS A 79 33.32 -3.67 2.94
N ASN A 80 31.99 -3.75 3.05
CA ASN A 80 31.34 -4.31 4.24
C ASN A 80 31.63 -5.81 4.41
N LEU A 81 31.74 -6.57 3.32
CA LEU A 81 32.08 -7.99 3.37
C LEU A 81 33.53 -8.21 3.83
N HIS A 82 34.49 -7.42 3.34
CA HIS A 82 35.88 -7.50 3.83
C HIS A 82 36.01 -7.12 5.31
N GLU A 83 35.30 -6.07 5.75
CA GLU A 83 35.30 -5.67 7.17
C GLU A 83 34.60 -6.73 8.05
N GLN A 84 33.52 -7.33 7.58
CA GLN A 84 32.82 -8.40 8.29
C GLN A 84 33.63 -9.69 8.33
N GLU A 85 34.25 -10.13 7.23
CA GLU A 85 35.10 -11.33 7.20
C GLU A 85 36.28 -11.22 8.17
N ALA A 86 36.93 -10.05 8.27
CA ALA A 86 38.00 -9.82 9.23
C ALA A 86 37.51 -9.94 10.68
N SER A 87 36.38 -9.29 11.01
CA SER A 87 35.78 -9.33 12.35
C SER A 87 35.21 -10.71 12.73
N LEU A 88 34.66 -11.44 11.75
CA LEU A 88 34.14 -12.79 11.95
C LEU A 88 35.27 -13.78 12.16
N ASN A 89 36.37 -13.68 11.39
CA ASN A 89 37.53 -14.53 11.58
C ASN A 89 38.20 -14.29 12.94
N GLU A 90 38.25 -13.05 13.41
CA GLU A 90 38.72 -12.71 14.76
C GLU A 90 37.78 -13.26 15.86
N ALA A 91 36.46 -13.19 15.66
CA ALA A 91 35.48 -13.77 16.58
C ALA A 91 35.54 -15.31 16.61
N TRP A 92 35.73 -15.96 15.46
CA TRP A 92 35.85 -17.43 15.36
C TRP A 92 37.16 -17.95 15.95
N THR A 93 38.27 -17.24 15.77
CA THR A 93 39.56 -17.60 16.38
C THR A 93 39.55 -17.36 17.89
N GLY A 94 38.88 -16.31 18.37
CA GLY A 94 38.66 -16.06 19.79
C GLY A 94 37.80 -17.11 20.49
N VAL A 95 36.71 -17.57 19.85
CA VAL A 95 35.80 -18.56 20.46
C VAL A 95 36.38 -19.97 20.55
N THR A 96 37.32 -20.32 19.65
CA THR A 96 38.02 -21.61 19.69
C THR A 96 39.18 -21.65 20.68
N SER A 97 39.60 -20.48 21.19
CA SER A 97 40.73 -20.35 22.11
C SER A 97 40.31 -20.31 23.59
N ASP A 98 39.03 -20.14 23.89
CA ASP A 98 38.47 -20.17 25.24
C ASP A 98 37.40 -21.28 25.34
N SER A 99 37.84 -22.52 25.48
CA SER A 99 36.99 -23.63 25.93
C SER A 99 37.69 -24.35 27.08
N PRO A 100 37.32 -24.05 28.34
CA PRO A 100 37.77 -24.81 29.49
C PRO A 100 37.02 -26.14 29.51
N SER A 101 37.77 -27.23 29.40
CA SER A 101 37.31 -28.56 29.79
C SER A 101 36.98 -28.58 31.28
N THR A 102 35.76 -28.97 31.64
CA THR A 102 35.49 -29.48 32.99
C THR A 102 34.43 -30.58 32.91
N ASP A 103 34.90 -31.79 33.21
CA ASP A 103 34.11 -32.97 33.54
C ASP A 103 33.05 -32.67 34.61
N THR A 104 31.90 -33.37 34.58
CA THR A 104 31.33 -34.03 35.76
C THR A 104 30.10 -34.88 35.37
N SER A 105 30.20 -36.15 35.71
CA SER A 105 29.21 -37.22 35.71
C SER A 105 27.89 -36.91 36.42
N SER A 106 26.76 -37.40 35.88
CA SER A 106 25.65 -37.94 36.68
C SER A 106 24.72 -38.87 35.88
N THR A 107 24.27 -39.89 36.58
CA THR A 107 23.49 -41.08 36.20
C THR A 107 21.98 -40.85 36.43
N TYR A 108 21.11 -41.75 35.91
CA TYR A 108 19.64 -41.90 36.10
C TYR A 108 18.77 -40.91 35.28
N ASP A 109 17.56 -41.18 34.80
CA ASP A 109 16.63 -42.34 34.69
C ASP A 109 15.41 -41.85 33.86
N GLY A 110 14.58 -42.77 33.36
CA GLY A 110 13.55 -42.54 32.35
C GLY A 110 12.38 -41.60 32.71
N GLY A 111 11.61 -41.27 31.67
CA GLY A 111 10.39 -40.48 31.81
C GLY A 111 9.80 -40.06 30.46
N TYR A 112 8.72 -40.73 30.06
CA TYR A 112 7.81 -40.30 29.00
C TYR A 112 7.34 -38.85 29.20
N THR A 113 7.17 -38.08 28.12
CA THR A 113 6.00 -37.20 27.85
C THR A 113 6.19 -36.30 26.62
N GLY A 114 5.24 -36.39 25.68
CA GLY A 114 4.74 -35.24 24.90
C GLY A 114 5.41 -34.88 23.57
N GLU A 115 5.04 -35.56 22.47
CA GLU A 115 5.12 -34.95 21.14
C GLU A 115 3.96 -33.94 20.93
N PRO A 116 4.21 -32.73 20.42
CA PRO A 116 3.14 -31.91 19.84
C PRO A 116 2.92 -32.30 18.37
N VAL A 117 1.88 -33.09 18.11
CA VAL A 117 1.32 -33.29 16.77
C VAL A 117 0.62 -31.99 16.35
N ILE A 118 1.21 -31.26 15.39
CA ILE A 118 0.54 -30.13 14.73
C ILE A 118 -0.40 -30.67 13.65
N THR A 119 -1.63 -30.99 14.02
CA THR A 119 -2.73 -31.21 13.06
C THR A 119 -3.42 -29.88 12.79
N SER A 120 -2.77 -28.98 12.05
CA SER A 120 -3.46 -27.82 11.49
C SER A 120 -4.19 -28.24 10.20
N SER A 121 -5.49 -28.47 10.33
CA SER A 121 -6.42 -28.64 9.22
C SER A 121 -6.40 -27.36 8.36
N ILE A 122 -5.65 -27.40 7.26
CA ILE A 122 -5.78 -26.41 6.19
C ILE A 122 -7.13 -26.69 5.54
N GLY A 123 -8.16 -25.99 6.03
CA GLY A 123 -9.44 -25.90 5.35
C GLY A 123 -9.17 -25.35 3.95
N ALA A 124 -9.25 -26.23 2.95
CA ALA A 124 -9.12 -25.87 1.55
C ALA A 124 -10.27 -24.91 1.21
N GLN A 125 -9.98 -23.61 1.28
CA GLN A 125 -10.88 -22.57 0.81
C GLN A 125 -11.01 -22.74 -0.70
N ALA A 126 -12.09 -23.40 -1.12
CA ALA A 126 -12.43 -23.64 -2.50
C ALA A 126 -12.31 -22.33 -3.29
N ALA A 127 -11.34 -22.29 -4.22
CA ALA A 127 -11.07 -21.14 -5.05
C ALA A 127 -12.33 -20.77 -5.84
N LYS A 128 -13.00 -19.71 -5.37
CA LYS A 128 -14.23 -19.17 -5.97
C LYS A 128 -13.90 -18.71 -7.39
N ARG A 129 -14.25 -19.54 -8.38
CA ARG A 129 -13.95 -19.29 -9.79
C ARG A 129 -14.54 -17.95 -10.20
N ARG A 130 -13.63 -17.00 -10.45
CA ARG A 130 -13.95 -15.62 -10.81
C ARG A 130 -14.44 -15.59 -12.26
N ASN A 131 -15.76 -15.59 -12.45
CA ASN A 131 -16.41 -15.58 -13.75
C ASN A 131 -16.12 -14.27 -14.51
N TRP A 132 -15.06 -14.28 -15.31
CA TRP A 132 -14.61 -13.17 -16.17
C TRP A 132 -15.70 -12.61 -17.10
N ARG A 133 -16.72 -13.43 -17.41
CA ARG A 133 -17.86 -13.04 -18.25
C ARG A 133 -18.78 -12.01 -17.59
N VAL A 134 -18.79 -11.89 -16.26
CA VAL A 134 -19.59 -10.88 -15.54
C VAL A 134 -19.08 -9.45 -15.79
N ARG A 135 -17.86 -9.29 -16.31
CA ARG A 135 -17.25 -7.96 -16.55
C ARG A 135 -17.58 -7.32 -17.90
N ARG A 136 -18.30 -7.99 -18.79
CA ARG A 136 -18.57 -7.45 -20.16
C ARG A 136 -19.82 -6.58 -20.30
N GLY A 137 -20.63 -6.43 -19.25
CA GLY A 137 -21.86 -5.60 -19.29
C GLY A 137 -21.80 -4.30 -18.48
N ALA A 138 -20.77 -4.11 -17.65
CA ALA A 138 -20.72 -2.96 -16.75
C ALA A 138 -20.02 -1.77 -17.41
N THR A 139 -20.80 -0.87 -18.01
CA THR A 139 -20.32 0.47 -18.39
C THR A 139 -19.71 1.16 -17.17
N PRO A 140 -18.48 1.71 -17.26
CA PRO A 140 -17.83 2.40 -16.14
C PRO A 140 -18.69 3.53 -15.54
N VAL A 141 -18.59 3.76 -14.24
CA VAL A 141 -19.38 4.78 -13.51
C VAL A 141 -19.12 6.20 -14.06
N TRP A 142 -17.87 6.49 -14.45
CA TRP A 142 -17.51 7.77 -15.08
C TRP A 142 -18.23 7.98 -16.42
N PHE A 143 -18.42 6.90 -17.19
CA PHE A 143 -19.11 6.96 -18.49
C PHE A 143 -20.60 7.24 -18.31
N ARG A 144 -21.23 6.67 -17.27
CA ARG A 144 -22.64 6.96 -16.91
C ARG A 144 -22.86 8.40 -16.43
N GLN A 145 -21.86 9.00 -15.79
CA GLN A 145 -21.94 10.39 -15.31
C GLN A 145 -21.70 11.39 -16.44
N ALA A 146 -20.78 11.10 -17.36
CA ALA A 146 -20.47 11.96 -18.50
C ALA A 146 -21.55 11.92 -19.61
N SER A 147 -22.16 10.77 -19.85
CA SER A 147 -23.14 10.60 -20.94
C SER A 147 -24.53 11.16 -20.65
N GLY A 148 -24.79 11.72 -19.45
CA GLY A 148 -26.01 12.49 -19.15
C GLY A 148 -27.33 11.73 -19.32
N THR A 149 -27.32 10.44 -19.58
CA THR A 149 -28.53 9.65 -19.78
C THR A 149 -29.23 9.48 -18.43
N ARG A 150 -30.27 10.30 -18.21
CA ARG A 150 -31.15 10.23 -17.03
C ARG A 150 -31.73 8.82 -16.91
N THR A 151 -31.22 8.07 -15.93
CA THR A 151 -31.65 6.70 -15.59
C THR A 151 -32.98 6.62 -14.84
N ARG A 152 -33.71 7.74 -14.67
CA ARG A 152 -35.07 7.69 -14.12
C ARG A 152 -36.05 7.37 -15.23
N VAL A 153 -36.42 6.10 -15.32
CA VAL A 153 -37.66 5.69 -16.00
C VAL A 153 -38.80 6.45 -15.31
N GLN A 154 -39.40 7.42 -15.99
CA GLN A 154 -40.64 8.03 -15.52
C GLN A 154 -41.68 6.91 -15.45
N SER A 155 -42.06 6.52 -14.22
CA SER A 155 -43.16 5.59 -13.97
C SER A 155 -44.42 6.07 -14.71
N GLY A 156 -45.28 5.16 -15.16
CA GLY A 156 -46.44 5.50 -15.99
C GLY A 156 -47.29 6.64 -15.41
N ALA A 157 -47.43 6.68 -14.08
CA ALA A 157 -48.09 7.77 -13.35
C ALA A 157 -47.43 9.15 -13.55
N ALA A 158 -46.10 9.22 -13.61
CA ALA A 158 -45.36 10.47 -13.82
C ALA A 158 -45.50 11.00 -15.26
N ARG A 159 -45.71 10.12 -16.24
CA ARG A 159 -46.04 10.51 -17.62
C ARG A 159 -47.45 11.06 -17.71
N VAL A 160 -48.41 10.36 -17.09
CA VAL A 160 -49.81 10.78 -17.03
C VAL A 160 -49.94 12.14 -16.32
N ALA A 161 -49.25 12.37 -15.20
CA ALA A 161 -49.29 13.63 -14.47
C ALA A 161 -48.80 14.85 -15.27
N ARG A 162 -47.92 14.66 -16.26
CA ARG A 162 -47.44 15.75 -17.12
C ARG A 162 -48.46 16.17 -18.18
N HIS A 163 -49.24 15.21 -18.69
CA HIS A 163 -50.17 15.43 -19.78
C HIS A 163 -51.65 15.45 -19.35
N THR A 164 -51.96 15.20 -18.07
CA THR A 164 -53.33 15.35 -17.57
C THR A 164 -53.70 16.82 -17.35
N PRO A 165 -54.83 17.27 -17.91
CA PRO A 165 -55.34 18.61 -17.70
C PRO A 165 -55.71 18.81 -16.22
N PRO A 166 -55.63 20.06 -15.72
CA PRO A 166 -55.70 20.38 -14.30
C PRO A 166 -57.02 19.97 -13.62
N ASN A 167 -58.10 19.83 -14.39
CA ASN A 167 -59.42 19.38 -13.93
C ASN A 167 -59.51 17.88 -13.58
N LEU A 168 -58.57 17.05 -14.06
CA LEU A 168 -58.52 15.60 -13.80
C LEU A 168 -57.48 15.23 -12.73
N ARG A 169 -56.76 16.21 -12.17
CA ARG A 169 -55.76 15.97 -11.12
C ARG A 169 -56.46 15.82 -9.77
N ARG A 170 -56.27 14.67 -9.11
CA ARG A 170 -56.80 14.46 -7.76
C ARG A 170 -56.14 15.45 -6.78
N PRO A 171 -56.90 16.08 -5.86
CA PRO A 171 -56.33 17.00 -4.90
C PRO A 171 -55.41 16.25 -3.94
N ILE A 172 -54.13 16.64 -3.92
CA ILE A 172 -53.15 16.09 -2.98
C ILE A 172 -53.42 16.76 -1.63
N LYS A 173 -54.06 16.04 -0.72
CA LYS A 173 -54.19 16.46 0.67
C LYS A 173 -52.89 16.13 1.38
N PHE A 174 -52.07 17.15 1.63
CA PHE A 174 -50.98 17.04 2.59
C PHE A 174 -51.61 17.17 3.98
N PHE A 175 -51.56 16.08 4.75
CA PHE A 175 -51.74 16.12 6.20
C PHE A 175 -50.43 16.59 6.83
#